data_AF-A0A257H003-F1
#
_entry.id   AF-A0A257H003-F1
#
_cell.length_a   1.000
_cell.length_b   1.000
_cell.length_c   1.000
_cell.angle_alpha   90.00
_cell.angle_beta   90.00
_cell.angle_gamma   90.00
#
_symmetry.space_group_name_H-M   'P 1'
#
loop_
_entity.id
_entity.type
_entity.pdbx_description
1 polymer ?
#
loop_
_entity_poly.entity_id
_entity_poly.type
_entity_poly.pdbx_seq_one_letter_code
_entity_poly.pdbx_strand_id
1 'polypeptide(L)'
;SLGMNAEWLRYYLAAKLSARNADIDFNADDFMARVNSDLIGKYINIASRAAGFLTKRFNGRLTGDFGATGTTLLAEVRGASDAIAQMYESREFGKATREIMLLADKVNAYVDQNKPWDLAKDLANSQALHQVCSVLVNAFAALTRYLAPVLPGLARAVEAFVGQSMQQWAVAGDVQEIQPYQHLMQRVTPEQLDALFAPKETVQAVDSAGAAPESIASIPGGEAIAPTIAIDDFAKIDLRIAKIVNCEAVEGSTKLLRLTLDAGEGRMRNVFSGIASMYKPEELVGQLTVLVANLAPRKMKFGISEGMVMAASHADEKAHPGIYILNPWPGAQPGMRIH
;
A
#
# COMPACT_ATOMS: atom_id res chain seq x y z
N SER A 1 10.61 4.71 -2.14
CA SER A 1 9.80 5.37 -1.09
C SER A 1 9.61 4.38 0.06
N LEU A 2 9.72 4.80 1.33
CA LEU A 2 9.62 3.91 2.51
C LEU A 2 8.20 3.37 2.77
N GLY A 3 7.24 3.62 1.86
CA GLY A 3 5.83 3.28 2.06
C GLY A 3 5.18 4.03 3.22
N MET A 4 5.81 5.10 3.72
CA MET A 4 5.31 5.90 4.82
C MET A 4 4.37 7.00 4.32
N ASN A 5 3.29 7.25 5.06
CA ASN A 5 2.39 8.36 4.78
C ASN A 5 2.85 9.63 5.52
N ALA A 6 3.03 10.74 4.79
CA ALA A 6 3.43 12.03 5.37
C ALA A 6 2.45 12.54 6.44
N GLU A 7 1.18 12.13 6.37
CA GLU A 7 0.16 12.47 7.35
C GLU A 7 0.44 11.90 8.74
N TRP A 8 1.19 10.79 8.83
CA TRP A 8 1.63 10.23 10.11
C TRP A 8 2.54 11.20 10.86
N LEU A 9 3.49 11.83 10.14
CA LEU A 9 4.36 12.84 10.72
C LEU A 9 3.59 14.12 11.06
N ARG A 10 2.66 14.55 10.21
CA ARG A 10 1.79 15.70 10.51
C ARG A 10 1.02 15.48 11.82
N TYR A 11 0.43 14.30 12.00
CA TYR A 11 -0.28 13.96 13.23
C TYR A 11 0.63 13.93 14.44
N TYR A 12 1.78 13.25 14.33
CA TYR A 12 2.74 13.15 15.42
C TYR A 12 3.20 14.53 15.92
N LEU A 13 3.54 15.43 15.00
CA LEU A 13 3.94 16.79 15.32
C LEU A 13 2.76 17.58 15.90
N ALA A 14 1.58 17.53 15.28
CA ALA A 14 0.39 18.23 15.77
C ALA A 14 0.04 17.81 17.21
N ALA A 15 0.19 16.53 17.56
CA ALA A 15 -0.06 16.03 18.90
C ALA A 15 0.89 16.59 19.98
N LYS A 16 2.03 17.17 19.58
CA LYS A 16 3.06 17.73 20.48
C LYS A 16 3.16 19.25 20.42
N LEU A 17 2.71 19.87 19.34
CA LEU A 17 2.77 21.32 19.15
C LEU A 17 1.86 22.05 20.15
N SER A 18 2.37 23.15 20.68
CA SER A 18 1.65 24.05 21.59
C SER A 18 1.85 25.50 21.17
N ALA A 19 1.16 26.43 21.82
CA ALA A 19 1.34 27.86 21.58
C ALA A 19 2.74 28.39 21.97
N ARG A 20 3.53 27.60 22.70
CA ARG A 20 4.87 27.96 23.16
C ARG A 20 5.94 27.44 22.19
N ASN A 21 7.03 28.19 22.09
CA ASN A 21 8.24 27.70 21.44
C ASN A 21 8.87 26.64 22.35
N ALA A 22 8.87 25.40 21.89
CA ALA A 22 9.47 24.27 22.57
C ALA A 22 10.10 23.35 21.54
N ASP A 23 11.23 22.76 21.91
CA ASP A 23 11.88 21.74 21.10
C ASP A 23 11.05 20.45 21.14
N ILE A 24 11.00 19.75 20.01
CA ILE A 24 10.29 18.47 19.88
C ILE A 24 11.32 17.40 19.55
N ASP A 25 11.62 16.56 20.54
CA ASP A 25 12.41 15.36 20.31
C ASP A 25 11.56 14.29 19.63
N PHE A 26 12.06 13.79 18.50
CA PHE A 26 11.45 12.67 17.81
C PHE A 26 11.76 11.38 18.56
N ASN A 27 10.73 10.61 18.86
CA ASN A 27 10.83 9.27 19.44
C ASN A 27 10.04 8.28 18.57
N ALA A 28 10.73 7.27 18.05
CA ALA A 28 10.18 6.31 17.09
C ALA A 28 9.05 5.47 17.69
N ASP A 29 9.19 5.02 18.94
CA ASP A 29 8.17 4.23 19.63
C ASP A 29 6.90 5.04 19.89
N ASP A 30 7.05 6.29 20.36
CA ASP A 30 5.92 7.21 20.56
C ASP A 30 5.26 7.58 19.22
N PHE A 31 6.04 7.74 18.14
CA PHE A 31 5.52 7.97 16.79
C PHE A 31 4.64 6.81 16.34
N MET A 32 5.17 5.58 16.43
CA MET A 32 4.43 4.37 16.09
C MET A 32 3.17 4.23 16.94
N ALA A 33 3.30 4.42 18.25
CA ALA A 33 2.20 4.29 19.20
C ALA A 33 1.06 5.27 18.89
N ARG A 34 1.37 6.55 18.62
CA ARG A 34 0.36 7.57 18.29
C ARG A 34 -0.38 7.24 17.00
N VAL A 35 0.33 6.89 15.93
CA VAL A 35 -0.34 6.55 14.66
C VAL A 35 -1.19 5.28 14.82
N ASN A 36 -0.61 4.23 15.41
CA ASN A 36 -1.24 2.93 15.47
C ASN A 36 -2.38 2.83 16.49
N SER A 37 -2.28 3.53 17.62
CA SER A 37 -3.30 3.52 18.65
C SER A 37 -4.35 4.59 18.40
N ASP A 38 -3.96 5.84 18.15
CA ASP A 38 -4.91 6.94 18.05
C ASP A 38 -5.63 6.93 16.70
N LEU A 39 -4.89 7.02 15.59
CA LEU A 39 -5.51 7.10 14.27
C LEU A 39 -6.17 5.78 13.87
N ILE A 40 -5.48 4.66 14.10
CA ILE A 40 -5.96 3.36 13.63
C ILE A 40 -6.84 2.68 14.68
N GLY A 41 -6.33 2.52 15.90
CA GLY A 41 -7.02 1.79 16.97
C GLY A 41 -8.30 2.46 17.45
N LYS A 42 -8.30 3.79 17.54
CA LYS A 42 -9.45 4.57 18.03
C LYS A 42 -10.28 5.15 16.89
N TYR A 43 -9.69 5.99 16.03
CA TYR A 43 -10.44 6.79 15.08
C TYR A 43 -10.97 6.00 13.86
N ILE A 44 -10.09 5.37 13.06
CA ILE A 44 -10.49 4.62 11.84
C ILE A 44 -11.40 3.44 12.18
N ASN A 45 -11.17 2.83 13.34
CA ASN A 45 -11.93 1.70 13.83
C ASN A 45 -13.44 2.01 14.02
N ILE A 46 -13.82 3.28 14.20
CA ILE A 46 -15.23 3.68 14.29
C ILE A 46 -15.96 3.36 12.98
N ALA A 47 -15.43 3.84 11.85
CA ALA A 47 -16.06 3.67 10.55
C ALA A 47 -16.06 2.20 10.11
N SER A 48 -14.95 1.47 10.32
CA SER A 48 -14.84 0.08 9.92
C SER A 48 -15.84 -0.84 10.63
N ARG A 49 -16.23 -0.52 11.88
CA ARG A 49 -17.23 -1.25 12.67
C ARG A 49 -18.68 -0.94 12.30
N ALA A 50 -18.93 0.10 11.51
CA ALA A 50 -20.29 0.55 11.15
C ALA A 50 -20.60 0.40 9.66
N ALA A 51 -19.68 0.82 8.79
CA ALA A 51 -19.93 0.98 7.36
C ALA A 51 -20.36 -0.33 6.67
N GLY A 52 -19.74 -1.45 7.05
CA GLY A 52 -20.10 -2.76 6.49
C GLY A 52 -21.55 -3.16 6.76
N PHE A 53 -22.13 -2.80 7.92
CA PHE A 53 -23.54 -3.08 8.22
C PHE A 53 -24.47 -2.17 7.41
N LEU A 54 -24.13 -0.89 7.28
CA LEU A 54 -24.87 0.08 6.46
C LEU A 54 -24.94 -0.35 4.99
N THR A 55 -23.80 -0.70 4.37
CA THR A 55 -23.78 -1.14 2.98
C THR A 55 -24.56 -2.46 2.78
N LYS A 56 -24.39 -3.43 3.69
CA LYS A 56 -24.99 -4.77 3.52
C LYS A 56 -26.48 -4.85 3.84
N ARG A 57 -26.97 -4.08 4.82
CA ARG A 57 -28.36 -4.20 5.33
C ARG A 57 -29.24 -3.01 5.01
N PHE A 58 -28.65 -1.85 4.76
CA PHE A 58 -29.37 -0.59 4.61
C PHE A 58 -29.03 0.11 3.28
N ASN A 59 -28.41 -0.61 2.32
CA ASN A 59 -28.01 -0.10 1.01
C ASN A 59 -27.18 1.19 1.08
N GLY A 60 -26.33 1.30 2.11
CA GLY A 60 -25.50 2.48 2.33
C GLY A 60 -26.26 3.70 2.85
N ARG A 61 -27.58 3.63 3.07
CA ARG A 61 -28.37 4.76 3.61
C ARG A 61 -28.31 4.82 5.12
N LEU A 62 -28.29 6.04 5.64
CA LEU A 62 -28.34 6.33 7.07
C LEU A 62 -29.74 6.77 7.48
N THR A 63 -30.09 6.57 8.74
CA THR A 63 -31.31 7.13 9.35
C THR A 63 -31.01 8.48 10.00
N GLY A 64 -32.02 9.37 10.04
CA GLY A 64 -31.98 10.61 10.83
C GLY A 64 -32.55 10.46 12.25
N ASP A 65 -33.12 9.30 12.57
CA ASP A 65 -33.47 8.94 13.95
C ASP A 65 -32.25 8.30 14.60
N PHE A 66 -31.67 8.96 15.61
CA PHE A 66 -30.47 8.50 16.30
C PHE A 66 -30.76 7.89 17.68
N GLY A 67 -32.02 7.84 18.11
CA GLY A 67 -32.39 7.56 19.49
C GLY A 67 -31.81 8.58 20.48
N ALA A 68 -32.19 8.47 21.76
CA ALA A 68 -31.82 9.46 22.77
C ALA A 68 -30.31 9.49 23.07
N THR A 69 -29.70 8.32 23.25
CA THR A 69 -28.27 8.19 23.55
C THR A 69 -27.39 8.59 22.37
N GLY A 70 -27.76 8.17 21.16
CA GLY A 70 -27.06 8.57 19.93
C GLY A 70 -27.16 10.06 19.65
N THR A 71 -28.33 10.67 19.85
CA THR A 71 -28.53 12.13 19.72
C THR A 71 -27.65 12.89 20.72
N THR A 72 -27.61 12.43 21.97
CA THR A 72 -26.77 13.04 23.02
C THR A 72 -25.29 12.98 22.66
N LEU A 73 -24.80 11.83 22.21
CA LEU A 73 -23.41 11.66 21.79
C LEU A 73 -23.07 12.57 20.59
N LEU A 74 -23.93 12.64 19.58
CA LEU A 74 -23.70 13.49 18.42
C LEU A 74 -23.70 14.98 18.81
N ALA A 75 -24.60 15.39 19.70
CA ALA A 75 -24.62 16.75 20.22
C ALA A 75 -23.32 17.09 20.98
N GLU A 76 -22.81 16.17 21.78
CA GLU A 76 -21.54 16.34 22.49
C GLU A 76 -20.34 16.45 21.54
N VAL A 77 -20.23 15.55 20.55
CA VAL A 77 -19.16 15.61 19.55
C VAL A 77 -19.21 16.90 18.74
N ARG A 78 -20.41 17.32 18.30
CA ARG A 78 -20.60 18.54 17.49
C ARG A 78 -20.39 19.81 18.32
N GLY A 79 -20.79 19.80 19.59
CA GLY A 79 -20.65 20.92 20.51
C GLY A 79 -19.20 21.27 20.82
N ALA A 80 -18.26 20.35 20.62
CA ALA A 80 -16.83 20.61 20.78
C ALA A 80 -16.21 21.44 19.64
N SER A 81 -16.94 21.65 18.54
CA SER A 81 -16.47 22.34 17.32
C SER A 81 -15.72 23.64 17.60
N ASP A 82 -16.36 24.57 18.32
CA ASP A 82 -15.83 25.93 18.51
C ASP A 82 -14.63 25.93 19.45
N ALA A 83 -14.64 25.08 20.47
CA ALA A 83 -13.52 24.92 21.38
C ALA A 83 -12.28 24.36 20.64
N ILE A 84 -12.47 23.38 19.77
CA ILE A 84 -11.38 22.81 18.95
C ILE A 84 -10.87 23.85 17.95
N ALA A 85 -11.75 24.61 17.30
CA ALA A 85 -11.37 25.70 16.41
C ALA A 85 -10.49 26.74 17.13
N GLN A 86 -10.91 27.16 18.33
CA GLN A 86 -10.16 28.10 19.15
C GLN A 86 -8.78 27.56 19.56
N MET A 87 -8.65 26.24 19.80
CA MET A 87 -7.35 25.61 20.05
C MET A 87 -6.45 25.70 18.82
N TYR A 88 -6.96 25.47 17.61
CA TYR A 88 -6.17 25.66 16.39
C TYR A 88 -5.76 27.12 16.18
N GLU A 89 -6.67 28.07 16.36
CA GLU A 89 -6.39 29.51 16.24
C GLU A 89 -5.33 30.00 17.23
N SER A 90 -5.35 29.46 18.45
CA SER A 90 -4.35 29.76 19.48
C SER A 90 -3.04 28.96 19.33
N ARG A 91 -2.90 28.18 18.24
CA ARG A 91 -1.74 27.31 17.93
C ARG A 91 -1.55 26.15 18.93
N GLU A 92 -2.60 25.79 19.66
CA GLU A 92 -2.63 24.68 20.62
C GLU A 92 -3.02 23.36 19.94
N PHE A 93 -2.29 22.96 18.89
CA PHE A 93 -2.56 21.75 18.09
C PHE A 93 -2.60 20.48 18.95
N GLY A 94 -1.74 20.37 19.95
CA GLY A 94 -1.69 19.21 20.83
C GLY A 94 -2.90 19.13 21.76
N LYS A 95 -3.49 20.27 22.14
CA LYS A 95 -4.76 20.31 22.87
C LYS A 95 -5.92 19.92 21.96
N ALA A 96 -5.98 20.48 20.75
CA ALA A 96 -6.99 20.12 19.76
C ALA A 96 -6.98 18.62 19.46
N THR A 97 -5.79 18.07 19.17
CA THR A 97 -5.62 16.65 18.86
C THR A 97 -6.05 15.76 20.03
N ARG A 98 -5.71 16.13 21.26
CA ARG A 98 -6.12 15.39 22.46
C ARG A 98 -7.64 15.42 22.64
N GLU A 99 -8.27 16.58 22.48
CA GLU A 99 -9.72 16.73 22.60
C GLU A 99 -10.46 15.86 21.57
N ILE A 100 -10.01 15.88 20.32
CA ILE A 100 -10.59 15.03 19.26
C ILE A 100 -10.46 13.54 19.62
N MET A 101 -9.31 13.10 20.16
CA MET A 101 -9.14 11.70 20.57
C MET A 101 -9.99 11.33 21.80
N LEU A 102 -10.22 12.26 22.73
CA LEU A 102 -11.15 12.04 23.85
C LEU A 102 -12.59 11.86 23.35
N LEU A 103 -13.01 12.62 22.34
CA LEU A 103 -14.30 12.41 21.68
C LEU A 103 -14.34 11.06 20.95
N ALA A 104 -13.27 10.65 20.27
CA ALA A 104 -13.17 9.33 19.66
C ALA A 104 -13.28 8.19 20.70
N ASP A 105 -12.73 8.37 21.90
CA ASP A 105 -12.88 7.42 23.01
C ASP A 105 -14.34 7.31 23.47
N LYS A 106 -15.08 8.43 23.56
CA LYS A 106 -16.52 8.44 23.86
C LYS A 106 -17.33 7.70 22.79
N VAL A 107 -16.99 7.90 21.51
CA VAL A 107 -17.64 7.18 20.40
C VAL A 107 -17.34 5.68 20.48
N ASN A 108 -16.10 5.28 20.80
CA ASN A 108 -15.78 3.87 21.01
C ASN A 108 -16.50 3.27 22.22
N ALA A 109 -16.67 4.01 23.31
CA ALA A 109 -17.48 3.57 24.44
C ALA A 109 -18.95 3.34 24.04
N TYR A 110 -19.50 4.17 23.15
CA TYR A 110 -20.82 3.96 22.57
C TYR A 110 -20.89 2.69 21.71
N VAL A 111 -19.83 2.39 20.93
CA VAL A 111 -19.72 1.11 20.21
C VAL A 111 -19.78 -0.07 21.17
N ASP A 112 -19.01 -0.03 22.26
CA ASP A 112 -18.89 -1.14 23.20
C ASP A 112 -20.16 -1.36 24.03
N GLN A 113 -20.92 -0.30 24.29
CA GLN A 113 -22.23 -0.38 24.95
C GLN A 113 -23.29 -1.00 24.03
N ASN A 114 -23.30 -0.63 22.75
CA ASN A 114 -24.35 -1.04 21.82
C ASN A 114 -24.03 -2.32 21.04
N LYS A 115 -22.75 -2.67 20.90
CA LYS A 115 -22.24 -3.89 20.24
C LYS A 115 -22.94 -4.18 18.91
N PRO A 116 -22.67 -3.38 17.85
CA PRO A 116 -23.38 -3.53 16.57
C PRO A 116 -23.25 -4.93 15.95
N TRP A 117 -22.15 -5.65 16.22
CA TRP A 117 -21.99 -7.05 15.80
C TRP A 117 -22.95 -8.03 16.51
N ASP A 118 -23.40 -7.72 17.72
CA ASP A 118 -24.40 -8.51 18.44
C ASP A 118 -25.81 -8.14 17.97
N LEU A 119 -26.10 -6.84 17.81
CA LEU A 119 -27.37 -6.38 17.22
C LEU A 119 -27.59 -6.98 15.83
N ALA A 120 -26.54 -7.10 15.03
CA ALA A 120 -26.63 -7.68 13.69
C ALA A 120 -27.02 -9.17 13.68
N LYS A 121 -26.93 -9.91 14.80
CA LYS A 121 -27.30 -11.33 14.81
C LYS A 121 -28.80 -11.56 14.72
N ASP A 122 -29.61 -10.59 15.14
CA ASP A 122 -31.07 -10.69 15.14
C ASP A 122 -31.70 -9.61 14.25
N LEU A 123 -32.61 -10.02 13.37
CA LEU A 123 -33.34 -9.12 12.49
C LEU A 123 -34.31 -8.21 13.26
N ALA A 124 -34.78 -8.63 14.44
CA ALA A 124 -35.62 -7.78 15.30
C ALA A 124 -34.89 -6.50 15.74
N ASN A 125 -33.55 -6.53 15.81
CA ASN A 125 -32.71 -5.40 16.18
C ASN A 125 -32.34 -4.49 14.99
N SER A 126 -32.95 -4.69 13.81
CA SER A 126 -32.58 -3.97 12.58
C SER A 126 -32.63 -2.44 12.76
N GLN A 127 -33.67 -1.90 13.41
CA GLN A 127 -33.77 -0.46 13.68
C GLN A 127 -32.63 0.02 14.59
N ALA A 128 -32.40 -0.65 15.71
CA ALA A 128 -31.33 -0.28 16.65
C ALA A 128 -29.95 -0.35 15.99
N LEU A 129 -29.68 -1.38 15.18
CA LEU A 129 -28.46 -1.48 14.39
C LEU A 129 -28.31 -0.30 13.43
N HIS A 130 -29.40 0.08 12.73
CA HIS A 130 -29.38 1.20 11.79
C HIS A 130 -29.08 2.52 12.49
N GLN A 131 -29.72 2.78 13.63
CA GLN A 131 -29.47 3.95 14.48
C GLN A 131 -28.02 4.01 14.94
N VAL A 132 -27.51 2.92 15.54
CA VAL A 132 -26.13 2.83 16.05
C VAL A 132 -25.13 3.08 14.93
N CYS A 133 -25.23 2.39 13.80
CA CYS A 133 -24.29 2.58 12.71
C CYS A 133 -24.37 3.99 12.09
N SER A 134 -25.56 4.59 12.03
CA SER A 134 -25.75 5.96 11.52
C SER A 134 -25.12 7.00 12.46
N VAL A 135 -25.22 6.81 13.78
CA VAL A 135 -24.52 7.63 14.79
C VAL A 135 -23.00 7.53 14.61
N LEU A 136 -22.48 6.32 14.47
CA LEU A 136 -21.03 6.10 14.32
C LEU A 136 -20.45 6.79 13.09
N VAL A 137 -21.12 6.70 11.94
CA VAL A 137 -20.67 7.39 10.71
C VAL A 137 -20.78 8.90 10.83
N ASN A 138 -21.85 9.43 11.44
CA ASN A 138 -21.99 10.87 11.65
C ASN A 138 -20.94 11.43 12.64
N ALA A 139 -20.63 10.68 13.71
CA ALA A 139 -19.58 11.04 14.64
C ALA A 139 -18.20 10.96 13.98
N PHE A 140 -17.94 9.91 13.21
CA PHE A 140 -16.72 9.75 12.42
C PHE A 140 -16.50 10.95 11.49
N ALA A 141 -17.51 11.33 10.71
CA ALA A 141 -17.46 12.48 9.81
C ALA A 141 -17.16 13.80 10.55
N ALA A 142 -17.75 14.03 11.73
CA ALA A 142 -17.44 15.21 12.54
C ALA A 142 -15.97 15.21 13.02
N LEU A 143 -15.50 14.08 13.55
CA LEU A 143 -14.10 13.93 13.98
C LEU A 143 -13.12 14.11 12.80
N THR A 144 -13.47 13.64 11.60
CA THR A 144 -12.68 13.85 10.40
C THR A 144 -12.50 15.34 10.10
N ARG A 145 -13.57 16.14 10.17
CA ARG A 145 -13.48 17.60 9.95
C ARG A 145 -12.53 18.25 10.94
N TYR A 146 -12.58 17.85 12.20
CA TYR A 146 -11.67 18.37 13.23
C TYR A 146 -10.22 17.95 13.01
N LEU A 147 -9.99 16.79 12.39
CA LEU A 147 -8.67 16.33 12.00
C LEU A 147 -8.18 16.88 10.66
N ALA A 148 -9.07 17.40 9.80
CA ALA A 148 -8.73 17.84 8.46
C ALA A 148 -7.57 18.87 8.36
N PRO A 149 -7.40 19.83 9.30
CA PRO A 149 -6.23 20.71 9.31
C PRO A 149 -4.89 19.95 9.43
N VAL A 150 -4.90 18.80 10.11
CA VAL A 150 -3.72 17.95 10.35
C VAL A 150 -3.63 16.85 9.29
N LEU A 151 -4.75 16.27 8.87
CA LEU A 151 -4.88 15.08 8.03
C LEU A 151 -5.71 15.36 6.75
N PRO A 152 -5.25 16.23 5.84
CA PRO A 152 -6.04 16.67 4.67
C PRO A 152 -6.22 15.59 3.59
N GLY A 153 -5.30 14.63 3.48
CA GLY A 153 -5.43 13.47 2.58
C GLY A 153 -6.50 12.51 3.08
N LEU A 154 -6.45 12.17 4.37
CA LEU A 154 -7.47 11.36 5.03
C LEU A 154 -8.86 12.02 4.93
N ALA A 155 -8.95 13.34 5.15
CA ALA A 155 -10.20 14.08 5.04
C ALA A 155 -10.82 13.97 3.64
N ARG A 156 -10.01 14.06 2.57
CA ARG A 156 -10.49 13.86 1.19
C ARG A 156 -10.99 12.43 0.93
N ALA A 157 -10.30 11.42 1.47
CA ALA A 157 -10.75 10.03 1.35
C ALA A 157 -12.10 9.80 2.05
N VAL A 158 -12.29 10.41 3.22
CA VAL A 158 -13.57 10.35 3.95
C VAL A 158 -14.67 11.15 3.26
N GLU A 159 -14.35 12.31 2.67
CA GLU A 159 -15.29 13.10 1.85
C GLU A 159 -15.87 12.26 0.71
N ALA A 160 -15.03 11.51 0.00
CA ALA A 160 -15.47 10.56 -1.03
C ALA A 160 -16.34 9.41 -0.47
N PHE A 161 -16.11 9.00 0.78
CA PHE A 161 -16.87 7.96 1.45
C PHE A 161 -18.28 8.43 1.88
N VAL A 162 -18.40 9.62 2.46
CA VAL A 162 -19.68 10.12 3.02
C VAL A 162 -20.45 11.09 2.12
N GLY A 163 -19.87 11.54 1.00
CA GLY A 163 -20.50 12.47 0.06
C GLY A 163 -20.72 13.88 0.62
N GLN A 164 -20.06 14.25 1.70
CA GLN A 164 -20.12 15.57 2.34
C GLN A 164 -18.73 16.17 2.47
N SER A 165 -18.63 17.50 2.35
CA SER A 165 -17.34 18.16 2.46
C SER A 165 -16.70 17.94 3.84
N MET A 166 -15.42 17.57 3.82
CA MET A 166 -14.56 17.50 5.01
C MET A 166 -13.63 18.71 5.13
N GLN A 167 -13.62 19.58 4.12
CA GLN A 167 -12.79 20.78 4.06
C GLN A 167 -13.49 22.00 4.68
N GLN A 168 -14.82 21.94 4.82
CA GLN A 168 -15.62 22.97 5.49
C GLN A 168 -15.79 22.63 6.97
N TRP A 169 -15.45 23.56 7.85
CA TRP A 169 -15.54 23.36 9.30
C TRP A 169 -16.99 23.19 9.76
N ALA A 170 -17.87 24.08 9.29
CA ALA A 170 -19.30 24.01 9.52
C ALA A 170 -20.01 23.42 8.29
N VAL A 171 -20.76 22.34 8.50
CA VAL A 171 -21.63 21.72 7.49
C VAL A 171 -23.00 21.54 8.11
N ALA A 172 -24.05 21.84 7.34
CA ALA A 172 -25.43 21.62 7.75
C ALA A 172 -25.85 20.17 7.45
N GLY A 173 -26.56 19.57 8.40
CA GLY A 173 -27.21 18.27 8.22
C GLY A 173 -26.32 17.05 8.44
N ASP A 174 -27.00 15.91 8.53
CA ASP A 174 -26.38 14.60 8.79
C ASP A 174 -26.00 13.90 7.48
N VAL A 175 -25.04 12.97 7.56
CA VAL A 175 -24.69 12.08 6.44
C VAL A 175 -25.93 11.27 6.06
N GLN A 176 -26.30 11.30 4.78
CA GLN A 176 -27.51 10.63 4.27
C GLN A 176 -27.19 9.26 3.67
N GLU A 177 -26.04 9.14 3.01
CA GLU A 177 -25.63 7.93 2.29
C GLU A 177 -24.10 7.81 2.31
N ILE A 178 -23.61 6.57 2.26
CA ILE A 178 -22.19 6.27 2.18
C ILE A 178 -21.87 5.39 0.97
N GLN A 179 -20.69 5.59 0.41
CA GLN A 179 -20.07 4.67 -0.53
C GLN A 179 -19.50 3.44 0.20
N PRO A 180 -19.22 2.33 -0.50
CA PRO A 180 -18.53 1.19 0.11
C PRO A 180 -17.22 1.62 0.77
N TYR A 181 -17.05 1.25 2.03
CA TYR A 181 -15.87 1.63 2.81
C TYR A 181 -14.59 1.07 2.20
N GLN A 182 -13.59 1.92 2.06
CA GLN A 182 -12.25 1.57 1.61
C GLN A 182 -11.25 1.73 2.76
N HIS A 183 -10.14 0.98 2.69
CA HIS A 183 -9.10 1.07 3.69
C HIS A 183 -8.44 2.47 3.69
N LEU A 184 -8.52 3.18 4.82
CA LEU A 184 -8.10 4.59 4.91
C LEU A 184 -6.65 4.79 5.35
N MET A 185 -6.09 3.88 6.14
CA MET A 185 -4.72 4.01 6.66
C MET A 185 -4.17 2.68 7.15
N GLN A 186 -2.92 2.41 6.78
CA GLN A 186 -2.15 1.26 7.25
C GLN A 186 -1.39 1.59 8.54
N ARG A 187 -1.07 0.55 9.32
CA ARG A 187 -0.25 0.67 10.53
C ARG A 187 1.19 1.00 10.18
N VAL A 188 1.83 1.79 11.03
CA VAL A 188 3.29 1.94 11.04
C VAL A 188 3.89 0.64 11.58
N THR A 189 4.86 0.09 10.89
CA THR A 189 5.58 -1.10 11.34
C THR A 189 6.98 -0.75 11.85
N PRO A 190 7.58 -1.55 12.76
CA PRO A 190 8.96 -1.36 13.20
C PRO A 190 9.94 -1.30 12.02
N GLU A 191 9.75 -2.13 11.00
CA GLU A 191 10.64 -2.19 9.83
C GLU A 191 10.65 -0.88 9.04
N GLN A 192 9.51 -0.17 8.98
CA GLN A 192 9.45 1.15 8.35
C GLN A 192 10.26 2.20 9.13
N LEU A 193 10.29 2.10 10.46
CA LEU A 193 11.07 3.00 11.31
C LEU A 193 12.55 2.67 11.26
N ASP A 194 12.91 1.38 11.31
CA ASP A 194 14.30 0.93 11.15
C ASP A 194 14.86 1.40 9.80
N ALA A 195 14.08 1.28 8.73
CA ALA A 195 14.46 1.77 7.40
C ALA A 195 14.53 3.31 7.31
N LEU A 196 13.79 4.05 8.15
CA LEU A 196 13.86 5.51 8.22
C LEU A 196 15.17 6.00 8.85
N PHE A 197 15.65 5.29 9.87
CA PHE A 197 16.88 5.63 10.61
C PHE A 197 18.12 4.88 10.14
N ALA A 198 17.97 3.92 9.23
CA ALA A 198 19.10 3.27 8.58
C ALA A 198 20.06 4.32 8.01
N PRO A 199 21.38 4.21 8.25
CA PRO A 199 22.35 5.12 7.67
C PRO A 199 22.15 5.13 6.16
N LYS A 200 21.67 6.26 5.63
CA LYS A 200 21.78 6.50 4.19
C LYS A 200 23.27 6.67 3.95
N GLU A 201 23.92 5.67 3.34
CA GLU A 201 25.21 5.94 2.71
C GLU A 201 25.03 7.21 1.88
N THR A 202 25.87 8.20 2.16
CA THR A 202 25.75 9.58 1.69
C THR A 202 25.67 9.63 0.17
N VAL A 203 24.47 9.59 -0.38
CA VAL A 203 24.19 10.12 -1.72
C VAL A 203 24.11 11.63 -1.52
N GLN A 204 25.15 12.28 -2.02
CA GLN A 204 25.33 13.73 -2.03
C GLN A 204 24.05 14.46 -2.42
N ALA A 205 23.86 15.59 -1.76
CA ALA A 205 22.87 16.59 -2.07
C ALA A 205 22.79 16.86 -3.58
N VAL A 206 21.58 16.73 -4.13
CA VAL A 206 21.17 17.49 -5.30
C VAL A 206 19.84 18.13 -4.96
N ASP A 207 19.91 19.44 -4.76
CA ASP A 207 18.79 20.35 -4.82
C ASP A 207 17.91 20.04 -6.03
N SER A 208 16.59 20.03 -5.83
CA SER A 208 15.66 20.53 -6.83
C SER A 208 14.31 20.81 -6.18
N ALA A 209 14.07 22.10 -5.96
CA ALA A 209 12.74 22.67 -5.87
C ALA A 209 11.97 22.41 -7.18
N GLY A 210 10.68 22.10 -7.07
CA GLY A 210 9.79 22.05 -8.23
C GLY A 210 8.53 21.23 -7.96
N ALA A 211 7.41 21.92 -7.71
CA ALA A 211 6.09 21.34 -7.50
C ALA A 211 5.34 21.09 -8.84
N ALA A 212 4.76 19.88 -8.97
CA ALA A 212 3.53 19.45 -9.68
C ALA A 212 3.33 19.75 -11.20
N PRO A 213 2.43 19.05 -11.95
CA PRO A 213 1.38 18.09 -11.54
C PRO A 213 1.32 16.75 -12.35
N GLU A 214 0.36 15.92 -11.95
CA GLU A 214 -0.08 14.59 -12.42
C GLU A 214 0.13 14.19 -13.89
N SER A 215 0.65 12.98 -14.10
CA SER A 215 0.46 12.20 -15.35
C SER A 215 0.19 10.74 -15.01
N ILE A 216 -0.83 10.18 -15.66
CA ILE A 216 -1.25 8.78 -15.69
C ILE A 216 -0.01 7.86 -15.59
N ALA A 217 0.10 7.12 -14.49
CA ALA A 217 1.22 6.20 -14.29
C ALA A 217 1.16 5.10 -15.36
N SER A 218 1.97 5.22 -16.40
CA SER A 218 2.17 4.16 -17.40
C SER A 218 2.73 2.93 -16.68
N ILE A 219 2.02 1.81 -16.78
CA ILE A 219 2.50 0.53 -16.24
C ILE A 219 3.75 0.10 -17.02
N PRO A 220 4.95 0.01 -16.40
CA PRO A 220 6.18 -0.32 -17.12
C PRO A 220 6.09 -1.72 -17.75
N GLY A 221 6.35 -1.85 -19.06
CA GLY A 221 6.34 -3.15 -19.75
C GLY A 221 4.95 -3.83 -19.85
N GLY A 222 3.87 -3.13 -19.49
CA GLY A 222 2.50 -3.65 -19.55
C GLY A 222 2.07 -4.52 -18.35
N GLU A 223 2.94 -4.70 -17.35
CA GLU A 223 2.64 -5.43 -16.11
C GLU A 223 3.10 -4.67 -14.86
N ALA A 224 2.35 -4.83 -13.76
CA ALA A 224 2.71 -4.18 -12.51
C ALA A 224 4.02 -4.78 -11.97
N ILE A 225 4.89 -3.92 -11.43
CA ILE A 225 6.11 -4.36 -10.75
C ILE A 225 5.71 -5.31 -9.61
N ALA A 226 6.34 -6.48 -9.56
CA ALA A 226 6.09 -7.49 -8.54
C ALA A 226 6.30 -6.94 -7.11
N PRO A 227 5.70 -7.56 -6.08
CA PRO A 227 5.90 -7.15 -4.69
C PRO A 227 7.38 -7.08 -4.32
N THR A 228 7.74 -6.14 -3.46
CA THR A 228 9.12 -5.99 -2.97
C THR A 228 9.58 -7.26 -2.27
N ILE A 229 10.71 -7.80 -2.71
CA ILE A 229 11.40 -8.93 -2.07
C ILE A 229 12.63 -8.42 -1.31
N ALA A 230 13.08 -9.18 -0.30
CA ALA A 230 14.32 -8.87 0.41
C ALA A 230 15.55 -9.24 -0.45
N ILE A 231 16.71 -8.66 -0.15
CA ILE A 231 17.96 -9.06 -0.82
C ILE A 231 18.27 -10.54 -0.64
N ASP A 232 17.84 -11.13 0.49
CA ASP A 232 17.96 -12.57 0.75
C ASP A 232 17.17 -13.42 -0.25
N ASP A 233 16.04 -12.92 -0.75
CA ASP A 233 15.26 -13.62 -1.77
C ASP A 233 15.96 -13.58 -3.13
N PHE A 234 16.64 -12.48 -3.46
CA PHE A 234 17.49 -12.41 -4.64
C PHE A 234 18.73 -13.30 -4.48
N ALA A 235 19.35 -13.32 -3.28
CA ALA A 235 20.51 -14.16 -2.98
C ALA A 235 20.21 -15.66 -3.07
N LYS A 236 18.95 -16.06 -2.85
CA LYS A 236 18.46 -17.44 -3.09
C LYS A 236 18.50 -17.83 -4.56
N ILE A 237 18.54 -16.89 -5.50
CA ILE A 237 18.63 -17.17 -6.93
C ILE A 237 20.11 -17.12 -7.33
N ASP A 238 20.62 -18.20 -7.94
CA ASP A 238 21.98 -18.23 -8.47
C ASP A 238 21.93 -17.89 -9.96
N LEU A 239 22.14 -16.62 -10.28
CA LEU A 239 22.25 -16.12 -11.65
C LEU A 239 23.71 -16.16 -12.10
N ARG A 240 23.97 -16.79 -13.25
CA ARG A 240 25.32 -16.95 -13.82
C ARG A 240 25.35 -16.50 -15.26
N ILE A 241 26.49 -15.98 -15.68
CA ILE A 241 26.79 -15.82 -17.10
C ILE A 241 27.07 -17.20 -17.70
N ALA A 242 26.40 -17.53 -18.81
CA ALA A 242 26.61 -18.77 -19.54
C ALA A 242 26.89 -18.47 -21.02
N LYS A 243 27.80 -19.24 -21.62
CA LYS A 243 28.04 -19.21 -23.06
C LYS A 243 27.16 -20.24 -23.76
N ILE A 244 26.50 -19.81 -24.83
CA ILE A 244 25.74 -20.71 -25.70
C ILE A 244 26.75 -21.42 -26.61
N VAL A 245 27.04 -22.69 -26.33
CA VAL A 245 28.01 -23.49 -27.11
C VAL A 245 27.34 -24.12 -28.32
N ASN A 246 26.08 -24.53 -28.17
CA ASN A 246 25.28 -25.07 -29.27
C ASN A 246 23.82 -24.62 -29.11
N CYS A 247 23.13 -24.45 -30.23
CA CYS A 247 21.70 -24.15 -30.27
C CYS A 247 21.07 -24.97 -31.40
N GLU A 248 19.94 -25.63 -31.12
CA GLU A 248 19.22 -26.45 -32.09
C GLU A 248 17.72 -26.19 -31.99
N ALA A 249 17.00 -26.27 -33.12
CA ALA A 249 15.55 -26.26 -33.10
C ALA A 249 15.02 -27.59 -32.50
N VAL A 250 13.98 -27.51 -31.68
CA VAL A 250 13.38 -28.70 -31.08
C VAL A 250 12.40 -29.34 -32.05
N GLU A 251 12.70 -30.56 -32.49
CA GLU A 251 11.80 -31.33 -33.35
C GLU A 251 10.45 -31.57 -32.65
N GLY A 252 9.36 -31.09 -33.26
CA GLY A 252 8.01 -31.16 -32.70
C GLY A 252 7.58 -29.97 -31.83
N SER A 253 8.35 -28.88 -31.78
CA SER A 253 7.92 -27.60 -31.21
C SER A 253 8.31 -26.43 -32.10
N THR A 254 7.35 -25.57 -32.45
CA THR A 254 7.60 -24.36 -33.24
C THR A 254 8.07 -23.17 -32.40
N LYS A 255 8.06 -23.29 -31.06
CA LYS A 255 8.35 -22.20 -30.12
C LYS A 255 9.64 -22.40 -29.32
N LEU A 256 10.25 -23.58 -29.34
CA LEU A 256 11.36 -23.93 -28.45
C LEU A 256 12.67 -24.12 -29.22
N LEU A 257 13.74 -23.54 -28.66
CA LEU A 257 15.13 -23.87 -29.00
C LEU A 257 15.77 -24.65 -27.85
N ARG A 258 16.63 -25.61 -28.20
CA ARG A 258 17.48 -26.35 -27.27
C ARG A 258 18.85 -25.69 -27.22
N LEU A 259 19.22 -25.17 -26.06
CA LEU A 259 20.49 -24.50 -25.81
C LEU A 259 21.40 -25.42 -24.99
N THR A 260 22.62 -25.62 -25.47
CA THR A 260 23.71 -26.22 -24.69
C THR A 260 24.55 -25.08 -24.13
N LEU A 261 24.52 -24.93 -22.81
CA LEU A 261 25.12 -23.81 -22.09
C LEU A 261 26.36 -24.25 -21.31
N ASP A 262 27.44 -23.49 -21.45
CA ASP A 262 28.62 -23.58 -20.60
C ASP A 262 28.55 -22.48 -19.52
N ALA A 263 28.41 -22.89 -18.27
CA ALA A 263 28.40 -22.00 -17.10
C ALA A 263 29.72 -22.06 -16.32
N GLY A 264 30.81 -22.58 -16.90
CA GLY A 264 32.12 -22.66 -16.26
C GLY A 264 32.23 -23.71 -15.15
N GLU A 265 31.27 -24.62 -15.03
CA GLU A 265 31.21 -25.65 -13.97
C GLU A 265 31.83 -27.00 -14.40
N GLY A 266 32.52 -27.06 -15.54
CA GLY A 266 33.15 -28.27 -16.07
C GLY A 266 32.18 -29.28 -16.71
N ARG A 267 30.87 -28.98 -16.74
CA ARG A 267 29.85 -29.70 -17.49
C ARG A 267 28.97 -28.73 -18.28
N MET A 268 28.37 -29.24 -19.35
CA MET A 268 27.41 -28.50 -20.15
C MET A 268 26.00 -28.74 -19.62
N ARG A 269 25.17 -27.69 -19.60
CA ARG A 269 23.77 -27.76 -19.20
C ARG A 269 22.86 -27.70 -20.42
N ASN A 270 21.83 -28.52 -20.42
CA ASN A 270 20.79 -28.47 -21.44
C ASN A 270 19.61 -27.61 -20.97
N VAL A 271 19.24 -26.58 -21.73
CA VAL A 271 18.12 -25.67 -21.41
C VAL A 271 17.21 -25.50 -22.62
N PHE A 272 15.91 -25.65 -22.41
CA PHE A 272 14.90 -25.36 -23.45
C PHE A 272 14.33 -23.97 -23.25
N SER A 273 14.36 -23.12 -24.28
CA SER A 273 13.90 -21.73 -24.20
C SER A 273 12.88 -21.38 -25.29
N GLY A 274 11.86 -20.61 -24.92
CA GLY A 274 10.71 -20.20 -25.74
C GLY A 274 10.97 -19.09 -26.75
N ILE A 275 12.18 -19.03 -27.31
CA ILE A 275 12.70 -17.88 -28.06
C ILE A 275 12.77 -18.11 -29.58
N ALA A 276 12.26 -19.24 -30.08
CA ALA A 276 12.38 -19.64 -31.48
C ALA A 276 11.69 -18.69 -32.47
N SER A 277 10.73 -17.87 -32.01
CA SER A 277 10.03 -16.89 -32.84
C SER A 277 10.87 -15.66 -33.19
N MET A 278 11.94 -15.39 -32.42
CA MET A 278 12.75 -14.16 -32.56
C MET A 278 14.19 -14.41 -32.99
N TYR A 279 14.72 -15.62 -32.77
CA TYR A 279 16.13 -15.91 -32.99
C TYR A 279 16.33 -17.20 -33.78
N LYS A 280 17.32 -17.19 -34.66
CA LYS A 280 17.81 -18.40 -35.32
C LYS A 280 18.94 -19.03 -34.49
N PRO A 281 19.10 -20.36 -34.53
CA PRO A 281 20.17 -21.02 -33.78
C PRO A 281 21.57 -20.45 -34.02
N GLU A 282 21.88 -20.13 -35.28
CA GLU A 282 23.17 -19.58 -35.70
C GLU A 282 23.51 -18.22 -35.07
N GLU A 283 22.50 -17.42 -34.71
CA GLU A 283 22.67 -16.10 -34.11
C GLU A 283 23.05 -16.17 -32.62
N LEU A 284 22.70 -17.29 -31.98
CA LEU A 284 22.87 -17.49 -30.54
C LEU A 284 24.17 -18.21 -30.20
N VAL A 285 24.67 -19.06 -31.10
CA VAL A 285 25.91 -19.80 -30.86
C VAL A 285 27.09 -18.82 -30.68
N GLY A 286 27.84 -19.01 -29.59
CA GLY A 286 28.97 -18.16 -29.22
C GLY A 286 28.61 -16.96 -28.35
N GLN A 287 27.32 -16.60 -28.24
CA GLN A 287 26.86 -15.50 -27.41
C GLN A 287 26.85 -15.85 -25.91
N LEU A 288 26.93 -14.81 -25.09
CA LEU A 288 26.77 -14.91 -23.64
C LEU A 288 25.33 -14.55 -23.26
N THR A 289 24.80 -15.23 -22.24
CA THR A 289 23.46 -14.96 -21.71
C THR A 289 23.41 -15.16 -20.20
N VAL A 290 22.29 -14.77 -19.59
CA VAL A 290 22.03 -14.96 -18.16
C VAL A 290 21.27 -16.26 -17.94
N LEU A 291 21.82 -17.13 -17.09
CA LEU A 291 21.29 -18.43 -16.70
C LEU A 291 20.90 -18.42 -15.21
N VAL A 292 19.71 -18.91 -14.89
CA VAL A 292 19.34 -19.30 -13.53
C VAL A 292 19.88 -20.72 -13.26
N ALA A 293 20.95 -20.82 -12.48
CA ALA A 293 21.75 -22.03 -12.31
C ALA A 293 21.26 -22.96 -11.18
N ASN A 294 20.44 -22.49 -10.26
CA ASN A 294 19.98 -23.27 -9.10
C ASN A 294 18.49 -23.66 -9.15
N LEU A 295 17.86 -23.62 -10.33
CA LEU A 295 16.53 -24.20 -10.52
C LEU A 295 16.59 -25.73 -10.57
N ALA A 296 15.59 -26.38 -9.98
CA ALA A 296 15.44 -27.83 -10.05
C ALA A 296 15.25 -28.28 -11.52
N PRO A 297 15.93 -29.35 -11.98
CA PRO A 297 15.78 -29.84 -13.34
C PRO A 297 14.33 -30.22 -13.65
N ARG A 298 13.80 -29.75 -14.78
CA ARG A 298 12.43 -30.05 -15.22
C ARG A 298 12.44 -31.03 -16.39
N LYS A 299 11.78 -32.18 -16.21
CA LYS A 299 11.57 -33.14 -17.31
C LYS A 299 10.54 -32.59 -18.29
N MET A 300 10.92 -32.45 -19.54
CA MET A 300 10.06 -32.03 -20.66
C MET A 300 9.95 -33.17 -21.67
N LYS A 301 9.02 -33.05 -22.63
CA LYS A 301 8.81 -34.05 -23.70
C LYS A 301 10.09 -34.34 -24.51
N PHE A 302 10.99 -33.35 -24.59
CA PHE A 302 12.16 -33.36 -25.47
C PHE A 302 13.50 -33.57 -24.72
N GLY A 303 13.47 -33.75 -23.40
CA GLY A 303 14.66 -33.89 -22.56
C GLY A 303 14.50 -33.23 -21.18
N ILE A 304 15.60 -33.13 -20.44
CA ILE A 304 15.65 -32.46 -19.13
C ILE A 304 16.18 -31.03 -19.32
N SER A 305 15.46 -30.03 -18.79
CA SER A 305 15.94 -28.65 -18.71
C SER A 305 16.60 -28.42 -17.36
N GLU A 306 17.89 -28.10 -17.34
CA GLU A 306 18.72 -27.95 -16.13
C GLU A 306 18.95 -26.48 -15.74
N GLY A 307 18.03 -25.62 -16.15
CA GLY A 307 18.08 -24.18 -15.87
C GLY A 307 17.07 -23.40 -16.72
N MET A 308 17.19 -22.08 -16.65
CA MET A 308 16.37 -21.12 -17.39
C MET A 308 17.23 -19.97 -17.90
N VAL A 309 17.08 -19.59 -19.18
CA VAL A 309 17.70 -18.39 -19.75
C VAL A 309 16.75 -17.21 -19.60
N MET A 310 17.29 -16.03 -19.29
CA MET A 310 16.51 -14.82 -19.08
C MET A 310 16.30 -14.03 -20.37
N ALA A 311 15.06 -13.61 -20.61
CA ALA A 311 14.68 -12.73 -21.71
C ALA A 311 13.61 -11.74 -21.24
N ALA A 312 13.54 -10.57 -21.88
CA ALA A 312 12.54 -9.54 -21.64
C ALA A 312 11.50 -9.52 -22.78
N SER A 313 10.24 -9.30 -22.44
CA SER A 313 9.13 -9.11 -23.39
C SER A 313 8.09 -8.17 -22.78
N HIS A 314 7.24 -7.57 -23.62
CA HIS A 314 6.10 -6.78 -23.15
C HIS A 314 4.92 -7.70 -22.80
N ALA A 315 4.12 -7.36 -21.79
CA ALA A 315 2.97 -8.16 -21.36
C ALA A 315 1.87 -8.26 -22.44
N ASP A 316 1.71 -7.19 -23.23
CA ASP A 316 0.88 -7.19 -24.44
C ASP A 316 1.72 -7.58 -25.68
N GLU A 317 1.84 -8.89 -25.91
CA GLU A 317 2.54 -9.46 -27.09
C GLU A 317 1.89 -9.05 -28.42
N LYS A 318 0.60 -8.65 -28.43
CA LYS A 318 -0.10 -8.28 -29.67
C LYS A 318 0.20 -6.84 -30.08
N ALA A 319 0.27 -5.92 -29.11
CA ALA A 319 0.63 -4.54 -29.36
C ALA A 319 2.15 -4.35 -29.52
N HIS A 320 2.95 -5.11 -28.76
CA HIS A 320 4.41 -4.99 -28.72
C HIS A 320 5.09 -6.36 -28.83
N PRO A 321 5.11 -6.96 -30.03
CA PRO A 321 5.76 -8.25 -30.22
C PRO A 321 7.28 -8.13 -30.05
N GLY A 322 7.88 -9.10 -29.35
CA GLY A 322 9.34 -9.20 -29.22
C GLY A 322 9.76 -9.92 -27.94
N ILE A 323 10.79 -10.75 -28.07
CA ILE A 323 11.48 -11.41 -26.96
C ILE A 323 12.96 -11.07 -27.10
N TYR A 324 13.54 -10.47 -26.06
CA TYR A 324 14.89 -9.93 -26.07
C TYR A 324 15.76 -10.66 -25.05
N ILE A 325 16.72 -11.46 -25.53
CA ILE A 325 17.67 -12.15 -24.65
C ILE A 325 18.59 -11.12 -23.98
N LEU A 326 18.83 -11.30 -22.68
CA LEU A 326 19.74 -10.45 -21.93
C LEU A 326 21.20 -10.85 -22.22
N ASN A 327 21.95 -9.90 -22.79
CA ASN A 327 23.37 -10.05 -23.10
C ASN A 327 24.23 -9.24 -22.11
N PRO A 328 25.25 -9.83 -21.49
CA PRO A 328 26.17 -9.09 -20.64
C PRO A 328 27.08 -8.18 -21.47
N TRP A 329 27.59 -7.13 -20.84
CA TRP A 329 28.59 -6.25 -21.46
C TRP A 329 29.91 -7.00 -21.75
N PRO A 330 30.68 -6.58 -22.77
CA PRO A 330 31.96 -7.18 -23.10
C PRO A 330 32.90 -7.28 -21.89
N GLY A 331 33.55 -8.43 -21.73
CA GLY A 331 34.44 -8.74 -20.60
C GLY A 331 33.87 -9.71 -19.57
N ALA A 332 32.55 -9.95 -19.60
CA ALA A 332 31.93 -11.04 -18.83
C ALA A 332 32.43 -12.41 -19.30
N GLN A 333 32.60 -13.35 -18.37
CA GLN A 333 33.07 -14.71 -18.64
C GLN A 333 32.06 -15.75 -18.11
N PRO A 334 31.96 -16.93 -18.75
CA PRO A 334 31.15 -18.03 -18.26
C PRO A 334 31.43 -18.37 -16.79
N GLY A 335 30.38 -18.55 -16.00
CA GLY A 335 30.45 -18.87 -14.57
C GLY A 335 30.54 -17.68 -13.61
N MET A 336 30.74 -16.47 -14.12
CA MET A 336 30.63 -15.26 -13.30
C MET A 336 29.23 -15.16 -12.69
N ARG A 337 29.17 -14.95 -11.36
CA ARG A 337 27.92 -14.75 -10.64
C ARG A 337 27.41 -13.33 -10.90
N ILE A 338 26.11 -13.21 -11.09
CA ILE A 338 25.42 -11.93 -11.10
C ILE A 338 25.00 -11.62 -9.66
N HIS A 339 25.40 -10.44 -9.20
CA HIS A 339 25.14 -9.90 -7.87
C HIS A 339 24.21 -8.70 -7.99
#